data_AF-A0A8S2PR77-F1
#
_entry.id   AF-A0A8S2PR77-F1
#
_cell.length_a   1.000
_cell.length_b   1.000
_cell.length_c   1.000
_cell.angle_alpha   90.00
_cell.angle_beta   90.00
_cell.angle_gamma   90.00
#
_symmetry.space_group_name_H-M   'P 1'
#
loop_
_entity.id
_entity.type
_entity.pdbx_description
1 polymer ?
#
loop_
_entity_poly.entity_id
_entity_poly.type
_entity_poly.pdbx_seq_one_letter_code
_entity_poly.pdbx_strand_id
1 'polypeptide(L)'
;MAEAHEAVAFQFTVGAEGNELEPTQFILDVYVPTHIRMYIYIVFISKGVSVNVSYDVFKALVYAGLHSWKLRCRRTMNSLYNSIYPGHPLRGIAWCGMIYVLNTKDRDPSNGLIDWLNSNIFSRYCAPDNSRTLACLVFGSGTYVVLIQIRQYILKKLFSYHGWMYQEHGKMSGIGPKVWGGLVKLFIGRNPSLYSYQSVLPTLPLPSLDDTLRRYLRTIRPLCDDTEYRRMEVLAEDFRRTIGKKLQRYLWLKWLISTNYVSDWWEKFVYLRGRSPIMVNSNFYGLDAAYIHPTTIQTARAANVVCAAFQYRSELDHQETKPLMVQKLIPLCSSQYERQFNTVRIAGKEADKIIHYSDSHHVAVYHKGRWFKVFMYYQNNLLQPCELQLQLDEIVRDTTPPDYGEEHLAALTAGERTLWAEARGKYFLSGVNRVSLEAIEKAAFVVILDDDEFDIGVKADDKYDTYANAILHGKAYNRWFDKSFSFVISKNGVVGLNVEHSWADAPISGQLYEYTISEDIMNFSYDEAGNTRG
;
A
#
# COMPACT_ATOMS: atom_id res chain seq x y z
N MET A 1 -26.05 -18.26 19.49
CA MET A 1 -26.69 -18.56 18.20
C MET A 1 -26.78 -17.26 17.42
N ALA A 2 -25.70 -16.93 16.71
CA ALA A 2 -25.70 -15.84 15.74
C ALA A 2 -25.66 -16.53 14.38
N GLU A 3 -26.60 -16.22 13.50
CA GLU A 3 -26.55 -16.63 12.09
C GLU A 3 -25.30 -15.99 11.48
N ALA A 4 -24.23 -16.78 11.37
CA ALA A 4 -23.05 -16.41 10.61
C ALA A 4 -23.44 -16.40 9.13
N HIS A 5 -23.26 -15.27 8.46
CA HIS A 5 -23.50 -15.19 7.02
C HIS A 5 -22.48 -16.06 6.28
N GLU A 6 -22.99 -17.04 5.53
CA GLU A 6 -22.24 -18.00 4.72
C GLU A 6 -21.31 -17.31 3.71
N ALA A 7 -20.16 -17.93 3.43
CA ALA A 7 -19.27 -17.52 2.36
C ALA A 7 -20.01 -17.59 1.01
N VAL A 8 -20.01 -16.50 0.25
CA VAL A 8 -20.69 -16.47 -1.06
C VAL A 8 -19.73 -16.92 -2.15
N ALA A 9 -20.02 -18.07 -2.76
CA ALA A 9 -19.33 -18.54 -3.96
C ALA A 9 -19.70 -17.66 -5.16
N PHE A 10 -18.73 -17.37 -6.04
CA PHE A 10 -18.98 -16.63 -7.27
C PHE A 10 -19.29 -17.56 -8.43
N GLN A 11 -20.25 -17.19 -9.28
CA GLN A 11 -20.50 -17.88 -10.55
C GLN A 11 -19.67 -17.22 -11.67
N PHE A 12 -18.99 -18.00 -12.50
CA PHE A 12 -18.37 -17.53 -13.74
C PHE A 12 -19.05 -18.20 -14.93
N THR A 13 -19.45 -17.44 -15.94
CA THR A 13 -20.11 -17.95 -17.16
C THR A 13 -19.33 -17.56 -18.40
N VAL A 14 -18.76 -18.54 -19.10
CA VAL A 14 -18.07 -18.31 -20.38
C VAL A 14 -18.93 -18.86 -21.53
N GLY A 15 -19.82 -18.04 -22.11
CA GLY A 15 -20.52 -18.36 -23.38
C GLY A 15 -21.87 -17.67 -23.65
N ALA A 16 -21.97 -17.12 -24.88
CA ALA A 16 -23.11 -16.71 -25.77
C ALA A 16 -24.44 -16.11 -25.24
N GLU A 17 -24.86 -15.01 -25.88
CA GLU A 17 -26.06 -14.18 -25.66
C GLU A 17 -27.42 -14.90 -25.81
N GLY A 18 -28.44 -14.42 -25.06
CA GLY A 18 -29.85 -14.46 -25.47
C GLY A 18 -30.93 -14.50 -24.37
N ASN A 19 -31.61 -13.34 -24.15
CA ASN A 19 -33.03 -13.05 -23.80
C ASN A 19 -33.70 -13.71 -22.56
N GLU A 20 -34.59 -13.12 -21.74
CA GLU A 20 -35.64 -12.08 -21.90
C GLU A 20 -36.08 -11.57 -20.49
N LEU A 21 -36.61 -10.34 -20.34
CA LEU A 21 -37.08 -9.75 -19.06
C LEU A 21 -38.43 -9.02 -19.20
N GLU A 22 -39.38 -9.30 -18.30
CA GLU A 22 -40.46 -8.40 -17.80
C GLU A 22 -40.81 -8.80 -16.34
N PRO A 23 -41.35 -7.94 -15.44
CA PRO A 23 -41.89 -6.57 -15.61
C PRO A 23 -41.09 -5.47 -14.88
N THR A 24 -41.31 -4.21 -15.28
CA THR A 24 -40.60 -2.99 -14.86
C THR A 24 -40.56 -2.75 -13.34
N GLN A 25 -39.44 -3.11 -12.73
CA GLN A 25 -38.96 -2.57 -11.46
C GLN A 25 -38.03 -1.38 -11.75
N PHE A 26 -38.34 -0.20 -11.24
CA PHE A 26 -37.40 0.92 -11.28
C PHE A 26 -36.46 0.82 -10.08
N ILE A 27 -35.24 0.35 -10.33
CA ILE A 27 -34.13 0.39 -9.37
C ILE A 27 -33.52 1.78 -9.46
N LEU A 28 -33.67 2.60 -8.42
CA LEU A 28 -32.99 3.88 -8.32
C LEU A 28 -31.62 3.66 -7.67
N ASP A 29 -30.56 3.67 -8.48
CA ASP A 29 -29.18 3.63 -8.00
C ASP A 29 -28.82 5.00 -7.37
N VAL A 30 -28.91 5.09 -6.03
CA VAL A 30 -28.44 6.28 -5.29
C VAL A 30 -26.98 6.08 -4.91
N TYR A 31 -26.08 6.79 -5.60
CA TYR A 31 -24.65 6.72 -5.34
C TYR A 31 -24.27 7.64 -4.16
N VAL A 32 -24.14 7.06 -2.97
CA VAL A 32 -23.57 7.77 -1.81
C VAL A 32 -22.04 7.59 -1.82
N PRO A 33 -21.22 8.57 -1.38
CA PRO A 33 -19.74 8.53 -1.47
C PRO A 33 -19.03 7.42 -0.66
N THR A 34 -19.76 6.41 -0.18
CA THR A 34 -19.29 5.28 0.63
C THR A 34 -19.49 3.92 -0.06
N HIS A 35 -19.81 3.90 -1.37
CA HIS A 35 -19.93 2.67 -2.18
C HIS A 35 -20.91 1.59 -1.65
N ILE A 36 -21.89 1.96 -0.83
CA ILE A 36 -23.01 1.09 -0.47
C ILE A 36 -24.02 1.12 -1.62
N ARG A 37 -24.27 -0.02 -2.27
CA ARG A 37 -25.39 -0.17 -3.22
C ARG A 37 -26.67 -0.34 -2.43
N MET A 38 -27.66 0.50 -2.71
CA MET A 38 -28.96 0.47 -2.07
C MET A 38 -30.03 0.05 -3.08
N TYR A 39 -30.77 -1.00 -2.77
CA TYR A 39 -32.00 -1.33 -3.50
C TYR A 39 -33.17 -0.62 -2.80
N ILE A 40 -33.59 0.52 -3.35
CA ILE A 40 -34.79 1.20 -2.89
C ILE A 40 -35.98 0.57 -3.62
N TYR A 41 -36.82 -0.17 -2.89
CA TYR A 41 -38.06 -0.69 -3.44
C TYR A 41 -39.09 0.44 -3.47
N ILE A 42 -39.35 0.95 -4.67
CA ILE A 42 -40.44 1.89 -4.91
C ILE A 42 -41.60 1.10 -5.50
N VAL A 43 -42.64 0.87 -4.70
CA VAL A 43 -43.88 0.24 -5.16
C VAL A 43 -44.87 1.35 -5.48
N PHE A 44 -45.29 1.44 -6.74
CA PHE A 44 -46.37 2.32 -7.17
C PHE A 44 -47.71 1.61 -6.93
N ILE A 45 -48.46 2.07 -5.93
CA ILE A 45 -49.83 1.61 -5.67
C ILE A 45 -50.77 2.68 -6.24
N SER A 46 -51.96 2.29 -6.71
CA SER A 46 -52.96 3.16 -7.38
C SER A 46 -53.43 4.40 -6.60
N LYS A 47 -52.93 4.62 -5.37
CA LYS A 47 -53.21 5.79 -4.53
C LYS A 47 -51.97 6.50 -3.95
N GLY A 48 -50.75 6.19 -4.40
CA GLY A 48 -49.54 6.88 -3.98
C GLY A 48 -48.27 6.03 -4.05
N VAL A 49 -47.13 6.70 -3.90
CA VAL A 49 -45.79 6.07 -3.86
C VAL A 49 -45.49 5.64 -2.42
N SER A 50 -45.30 4.34 -2.19
CA SER A 50 -44.78 3.85 -0.91
C SER A 50 -43.28 3.59 -1.04
N VAL A 51 -42.47 4.35 -0.31
CA VAL A 51 -41.03 4.12 -0.18
C VAL A 51 -40.78 3.47 1.18
N ASN A 52 -40.29 2.23 1.19
CA ASN A 52 -40.00 1.51 2.43
C ASN A 52 -38.47 1.39 2.61
N VAL A 53 -37.90 2.22 3.49
CA VAL A 53 -36.48 2.15 3.85
C VAL A 53 -36.38 1.45 5.20
N SER A 54 -35.75 0.27 5.24
CA SER A 54 -35.54 -0.46 6.49
C SER A 54 -34.75 0.39 7.49
N TYR A 55 -35.23 0.45 8.73
CA TYR A 55 -34.59 1.17 9.84
C TYR A 55 -33.14 0.69 10.07
N ASP A 56 -32.88 -0.60 9.91
CA ASP A 56 -31.54 -1.18 10.06
C ASP A 56 -30.59 -0.71 8.97
N VAL A 57 -31.09 -0.52 7.74
CA VAL A 57 -30.30 0.03 6.63
C VAL A 57 -29.97 1.50 6.86
N PHE A 58 -30.92 2.29 7.38
CA PHE A 58 -30.66 3.67 7.76
C PHE A 58 -29.64 3.77 8.88
N LYS A 59 -29.76 2.93 9.92
CA LYS A 59 -28.81 2.86 11.03
C LYS A 59 -27.41 2.49 10.54
N ALA A 60 -27.29 1.48 9.67
CA ALA A 60 -26.04 1.10 9.04
C ALA A 60 -25.41 2.25 8.22
N LEU A 61 -26.23 3.01 7.46
CA LEU A 61 -25.78 4.18 6.71
C LEU A 61 -25.24 5.29 7.61
N VAL A 62 -25.94 5.61 8.71
CA VAL A 62 -25.49 6.62 9.67
C VAL A 62 -24.16 6.20 10.30
N TYR A 63 -24.02 4.94 10.71
CA TYR A 63 -22.76 4.45 11.27
C TYR A 63 -21.62 4.43 10.24
N ALA A 64 -21.87 3.97 9.01
CA ALA A 64 -20.89 3.98 7.94
C ALA A 64 -20.45 5.42 7.59
N GLY A 65 -21.40 6.36 7.57
CA GLY A 65 -21.13 7.78 7.36
C GLY A 65 -20.30 8.40 8.48
N LEU A 66 -20.63 8.12 9.74
CA LEU A 66 -19.86 8.57 10.91
C LEU A 66 -18.44 7.97 10.91
N HIS A 67 -18.31 6.68 10.59
CA HIS A 67 -17.01 6.01 10.51
C HIS A 67 -16.15 6.62 9.40
N SER A 68 -16.71 6.82 8.21
CA SER A 68 -16.05 7.47 7.07
C SER A 68 -15.61 8.89 7.41
N TRP A 69 -16.44 9.66 8.12
CA TRP A 69 -16.09 11.00 8.57
C TRP A 69 -14.94 10.99 9.58
N LYS A 70 -14.98 10.10 10.58
CA LYS A 70 -13.89 9.93 11.56
C LYS A 70 -12.56 9.59 10.87
N LEU A 71 -12.58 8.65 9.92
CA LEU A 71 -11.41 8.29 9.10
C LEU A 71 -10.86 9.49 8.34
N ARG A 72 -11.75 10.27 7.70
CA ARG A 72 -11.36 11.45 6.92
C ARG A 72 -10.75 12.54 7.81
N CYS A 73 -11.34 12.83 8.96
CA CYS A 73 -10.78 13.76 9.95
C CYS A 73 -9.39 13.31 10.43
N ARG A 74 -9.22 12.02 10.73
CA ARG A 74 -7.92 11.48 11.13
C ARG A 74 -6.88 11.60 10.02
N ARG A 75 -7.22 11.25 8.78
CA ARG A 75 -6.31 11.41 7.63
C ARG A 75 -5.86 12.85 7.46
N THR A 76 -6.77 13.82 7.59
CA THR A 76 -6.44 15.25 7.56
C THR A 76 -5.49 15.63 8.70
N MET A 77 -5.78 15.18 9.93
CA MET A 77 -4.91 15.45 11.09
C MET A 77 -3.52 14.84 10.91
N ASN A 78 -3.42 13.61 10.42
CA ASN A 78 -2.15 12.96 10.10
C ASN A 78 -1.40 13.72 9.00
N SER A 79 -2.09 14.16 7.95
CA SER A 79 -1.48 14.99 6.90
C SER A 79 -0.89 16.29 7.46
N LEU A 80 -1.61 16.96 8.36
CA LEU A 80 -1.11 18.16 9.03
C LEU A 80 0.12 17.85 9.88
N TYR A 81 0.06 16.78 10.69
CA TYR A 81 1.16 16.33 11.54
C TYR A 81 2.43 16.02 10.73
N ASN A 82 2.29 15.28 9.62
CA ASN A 82 3.38 14.92 8.73
C ASN A 82 3.98 16.13 8.03
N SER A 83 3.15 17.12 7.68
CA SER A 83 3.59 18.35 7.03
C SER A 83 4.45 19.23 7.93
N ILE A 84 4.18 19.22 9.24
CA ILE A 84 4.93 20.03 10.21
C ILE A 84 6.03 19.26 10.95
N TYR A 85 6.14 17.94 10.77
CA TYR A 85 7.21 17.14 11.38
C TYR A 85 8.59 17.68 10.94
N PRO A 86 9.59 17.82 11.83
CA PRO A 86 9.68 17.34 13.23
C PRO A 86 9.13 18.30 14.30
N GLY A 87 8.26 19.24 13.92
CA GLY A 87 7.43 20.06 14.79
C GLY A 87 6.22 19.33 15.37
N HIS A 88 5.39 20.04 16.15
CA HIS A 88 4.19 19.50 16.79
C HIS A 88 3.17 20.61 17.05
N PRO A 89 1.85 20.43 16.83
CA PRO A 89 0.87 21.50 16.96
C PRO A 89 0.86 22.16 18.34
N LEU A 90 0.91 21.35 19.42
CA LEU A 90 0.98 21.86 20.80
C LEU A 90 2.19 22.76 21.07
N ARG A 91 3.34 22.51 20.41
CA ARG A 91 4.51 23.38 20.53
C ARG A 91 4.31 24.70 19.79
N GLY A 92 3.59 24.67 18.66
CA GLY A 92 3.16 25.88 17.96
C GLY A 92 2.20 26.73 18.81
N ILE A 93 1.22 26.10 19.47
CA ILE A 93 0.31 26.79 20.40
C ILE A 93 1.09 27.41 21.57
N ALA A 94 2.00 26.65 22.19
CA ALA A 94 2.86 27.16 23.27
C ALA A 94 3.75 28.32 22.79
N TRP A 95 4.27 28.25 21.56
CA TRP A 95 5.04 29.33 20.94
C TRP A 95 4.20 30.59 20.75
N CYS A 96 2.99 30.47 20.19
CA CYS A 96 2.06 31.61 20.06
C CYS A 96 1.69 32.21 21.42
N GLY A 97 1.45 31.37 22.43
CA GLY A 97 1.19 31.82 23.80
C GLY A 97 2.38 32.57 24.40
N MET A 98 3.61 32.10 24.16
CA MET A 98 4.82 32.79 24.59
C MET A 98 4.97 34.17 23.92
N ILE A 99 4.74 34.27 22.60
CA ILE A 99 4.75 35.55 21.87
C ILE A 99 3.72 36.52 22.44
N TYR A 100 2.51 36.04 22.71
CA TYR A 100 1.45 36.84 23.34
C TYR A 100 1.86 37.36 24.73
N VAL A 101 2.41 36.49 25.59
CA VAL A 101 2.88 36.88 26.93
C VAL A 101 4.06 37.86 26.88
N LEU A 102 4.94 37.75 25.88
CA LEU A 102 6.02 38.72 25.68
C LEU A 102 5.46 40.08 25.26
N ASN A 103 4.48 40.08 24.35
CA ASN A 103 3.85 41.30 23.86
C ASN A 103 3.05 42.04 24.94
N THR A 104 2.41 41.34 25.89
CA THR A 104 1.73 41.97 27.05
C THR A 104 2.69 42.53 28.09
N LYS A 105 3.97 42.17 28.05
CA LYS A 105 5.04 42.72 28.90
C LYS A 105 5.86 43.80 28.20
N ASP A 106 5.32 44.40 27.14
CA ASP A 106 5.98 45.41 26.29
C ASP A 106 7.35 44.96 25.73
N ARG A 107 7.52 43.64 25.54
CA ARG A 107 8.68 43.07 24.85
C ARG A 107 8.22 42.51 23.52
N ASP A 108 8.38 43.29 22.46
CA ASP A 108 8.01 42.84 21.13
C ASP A 108 9.17 42.10 20.43
N PRO A 109 9.09 40.76 20.27
CA PRO A 109 10.10 39.98 19.55
C PRO A 109 10.02 40.19 18.02
N SER A 110 8.99 40.87 17.51
CA SER A 110 8.73 41.04 16.09
C SER A 110 9.34 42.31 15.48
N ASN A 111 10.00 43.14 16.29
CA ASN A 111 10.54 44.45 15.90
C ASN A 111 9.49 45.35 15.23
N GLY A 112 8.28 45.42 15.79
CA GLY A 112 7.19 46.29 15.34
C GLY A 112 6.25 45.67 14.31
N LEU A 113 6.47 44.42 13.88
CA LEU A 113 5.60 43.76 12.90
C LEU A 113 4.22 43.41 13.47
N ILE A 114 4.15 43.02 14.76
CA ILE A 114 2.88 42.79 15.46
C ILE A 114 2.05 44.09 15.51
N ASP A 115 2.69 45.22 15.82
CA ASP A 115 2.02 46.52 15.86
C ASP A 115 1.58 46.96 14.46
N TRP A 116 2.38 46.68 13.43
CA TRP A 116 2.01 46.91 12.04
C TRP A 116 0.79 46.07 11.63
N LEU A 117 0.78 44.77 11.94
CA LEU A 117 -0.35 43.87 11.68
C LEU A 117 -1.62 44.33 12.40
N ASN A 118 -1.48 44.71 13.67
CA ASN A 118 -2.59 45.19 14.49
C ASN A 118 -3.17 46.47 13.88
N SER A 119 -2.34 47.48 13.62
CA SER A 119 -2.77 48.81 13.17
C SER A 119 -3.29 48.84 11.73
N ASN A 120 -2.73 48.03 10.82
CA ASN A 120 -3.08 48.10 9.40
C ASN A 120 -4.10 47.06 8.94
N ILE A 121 -4.19 45.91 9.62
CA ILE A 121 -5.03 44.79 9.21
C ILE A 121 -6.16 44.57 10.21
N PHE A 122 -5.83 44.19 11.45
CA PHE A 122 -6.84 43.63 12.36
C PHE A 122 -7.69 44.68 13.09
N SER A 123 -7.14 45.86 13.38
CA SER A 123 -7.86 46.98 14.01
C SER A 123 -9.07 47.45 13.20
N ARG A 124 -9.09 47.19 11.88
CA ARG A 124 -10.18 47.55 10.98
C ARG A 124 -11.40 46.65 11.10
N TYR A 125 -11.23 45.43 11.64
CA TYR A 125 -12.26 44.39 11.65
C TYR A 125 -12.60 43.86 13.05
N CYS A 126 -11.78 44.17 14.06
CA CYS A 126 -11.91 43.62 15.41
C CYS A 126 -11.74 44.71 16.48
N ALA A 127 -12.35 44.48 17.65
CA ALA A 127 -12.11 45.32 18.83
C ALA A 127 -10.61 45.32 19.22
N PRO A 128 -10.11 46.41 19.85
CA PRO A 128 -8.66 46.60 20.09
C PRO A 128 -7.95 45.44 20.80
N ASP A 129 -8.59 44.82 21.79
CA ASP A 129 -8.00 43.69 22.52
C ASP A 129 -7.94 42.41 21.66
N ASN A 130 -8.95 42.20 20.83
CA ASN A 130 -9.02 41.06 19.91
C ASN A 130 -8.07 41.24 18.73
N SER A 131 -7.89 42.46 18.23
CA SER A 131 -7.03 42.75 17.09
C SER A 131 -5.55 42.52 17.41
N ARG A 132 -5.11 42.91 18.62
CA ARG A 132 -3.73 42.69 19.09
C ARG A 132 -3.44 41.22 19.36
N THR A 133 -4.41 40.50 19.96
CA THR A 133 -4.31 39.05 20.16
C THR A 133 -4.19 38.32 18.81
N LEU A 134 -5.00 38.68 17.82
CA LEU A 134 -4.96 38.09 16.49
C LEU A 134 -3.63 38.39 15.77
N ALA A 135 -3.09 39.61 15.91
CA ALA A 135 -1.76 39.95 15.40
C ALA A 135 -0.65 39.06 15.99
N CYS A 136 -0.68 38.83 17.31
CA CYS A 136 0.26 37.94 17.99
C CYS A 136 0.13 36.49 17.51
N LEU A 137 -1.11 36.00 17.33
CA LEU A 137 -1.37 34.64 16.83
C LEU A 137 -0.86 34.44 15.41
N VAL A 138 -1.08 35.40 14.52
CA VAL A 138 -0.61 35.35 13.12
C VAL A 138 0.91 35.40 13.05
N PHE A 139 1.55 36.34 13.77
CA PHE A 139 3.01 36.41 13.82
C PHE A 139 3.63 35.16 14.47
N GLY A 140 3.09 34.71 15.61
CA GLY A 140 3.54 33.50 16.30
C GLY A 140 3.43 32.25 15.43
N SER A 141 2.31 32.09 14.72
CA SER A 141 2.11 30.95 13.82
C SER A 141 3.06 31.01 12.62
N GLY A 142 3.22 32.20 12.02
CA GLY A 142 4.15 32.41 10.90
C GLY A 142 5.61 32.11 11.27
N THR A 143 6.07 32.64 12.40
CA THR A 143 7.43 32.37 12.89
C THR A 143 7.64 30.89 13.24
N TYR A 144 6.65 30.23 13.84
CA TYR A 144 6.71 28.80 14.11
C TYR A 144 6.85 27.95 12.84
N VAL A 145 6.07 28.27 11.80
CA VAL A 145 6.17 27.60 10.48
C VAL A 145 7.55 27.82 9.86
N VAL A 146 8.09 29.04 9.89
CA VAL A 146 9.43 29.34 9.39
C VAL A 146 10.51 28.52 10.12
N LEU A 147 10.43 28.42 11.45
CA LEU A 147 11.37 27.60 12.24
C LEU A 147 11.29 26.11 11.87
N ILE A 148 10.09 25.59 11.61
CA ILE A 148 9.90 24.22 11.13
C ILE A 148 10.53 24.04 9.75
N GLN A 149 10.28 24.96 8.81
CA GLN A 149 10.84 24.88 7.45
C GLN A 149 12.38 24.91 7.47
N ILE A 150 12.98 25.76 8.31
CA ILE A 150 14.44 25.78 8.52
C ILE A 150 14.93 24.42 9.02
N ARG A 151 14.25 23.86 10.03
CA ARG A 151 14.60 22.54 10.59
C ARG A 151 14.44 21.41 9.57
N GLN A 152 13.36 21.42 8.77
CA GLN A 152 13.14 20.48 7.68
C GLN A 152 14.22 20.59 6.61
N TYR A 153 14.62 21.82 6.25
CA TYR A 153 15.71 22.05 5.30
C TYR A 153 17.05 21.51 5.82
N ILE A 154 17.37 21.74 7.10
CA ILE A 154 18.56 21.18 7.74
C ILE A 154 18.53 19.65 7.68
N LEU A 155 17.41 19.01 8.06
CA LEU A 155 17.27 17.56 7.97
C LEU A 155 17.44 17.05 6.54
N LYS A 156 16.83 17.71 5.55
CA LYS A 156 16.97 17.34 4.15
C LYS A 156 18.44 17.39 3.69
N LYS A 157 19.20 18.41 4.12
CA LYS A 157 20.65 18.50 3.85
C LYS A 157 21.43 17.41 4.57
N LEU A 158 21.10 17.10 5.82
CA LEU A 158 21.73 16.01 6.56
C LEU A 158 21.46 14.66 5.89
N PHE A 159 20.23 14.37 5.45
CA PHE A 159 19.89 13.14 4.74
C PHE A 159 20.48 13.06 3.32
N SER A 160 20.88 14.19 2.74
CA SER A 160 21.60 14.21 1.45
C SER A 160 23.07 13.79 1.58
N TYR A 161 23.60 13.64 2.79
CA TYR A 161 24.96 13.14 3.01
C TYR A 161 24.98 11.62 2.83
N HIS A 162 25.88 11.15 1.95
CA HIS A 162 25.99 9.74 1.54
C HIS A 162 27.29 9.08 2.01
N GLY A 163 28.19 9.82 2.68
CA GLY A 163 29.50 9.30 3.09
C GLY A 163 29.42 8.17 4.13
N TRP A 164 28.28 8.03 4.81
CA TRP A 164 28.00 6.93 5.73
C TRP A 164 27.90 5.56 5.02
N MET A 165 27.50 5.51 3.74
CA MET A 165 27.33 4.25 3.00
C MET A 165 28.64 3.51 2.72
N TYR A 166 29.75 4.25 2.69
CA TYR A 166 31.07 3.70 2.40
C TYR A 166 31.84 3.31 3.68
N GLN A 167 31.19 3.38 4.84
CA GLN A 167 31.78 2.94 6.10
C GLN A 167 31.56 1.45 6.33
N GLU A 168 32.46 0.82 7.07
CA GLU A 168 32.28 -0.57 7.51
C GLU A 168 31.04 -0.70 8.40
N HIS A 169 30.25 -1.74 8.16
CA HIS A 169 29.06 -2.03 8.96
C HIS A 169 29.43 -2.22 10.43
N GLY A 170 28.71 -1.55 11.34
CA GLY A 170 28.94 -1.62 12.78
C GLY A 170 30.08 -0.72 13.31
N LYS A 171 30.87 -0.08 12.44
CA LYS A 171 31.94 0.85 12.84
C LYS A 171 31.80 2.18 12.10
N MET A 172 31.19 3.18 12.74
CA MET A 172 31.32 4.58 12.30
C MET A 172 32.71 5.09 12.67
N SER A 173 33.69 4.83 11.81
CA SER A 173 35.06 5.33 11.95
C SER A 173 35.13 6.82 11.54
N GLY A 174 35.90 7.63 12.27
CA GLY A 174 36.08 9.05 11.96
C GLY A 174 35.10 10.03 12.62
N ILE A 175 35.55 11.27 12.75
CA ILE A 175 34.83 12.35 13.46
C ILE A 175 33.62 12.83 12.65
N GLY A 176 33.75 12.96 11.32
CA GLY A 176 32.71 13.51 10.44
C GLY A 176 31.37 12.78 10.54
N PRO A 177 31.32 11.46 10.29
CA PRO A 177 30.07 10.68 10.38
C PRO A 177 29.47 10.65 11.79
N LYS A 178 30.29 10.65 12.85
CA LYS A 178 29.81 10.76 14.24
C LYS A 178 29.14 12.10 14.51
N VAL A 179 29.77 13.20 14.07
CA VAL A 179 29.21 14.56 14.19
C VAL A 179 27.91 14.66 13.38
N TRP A 180 27.90 14.19 12.14
CA TRP A 180 26.71 14.14 11.30
C TRP A 180 25.57 13.35 11.97
N GLY A 181 25.85 12.14 12.47
CA GLY A 181 24.85 11.33 13.16
C GLY A 181 24.32 12.00 14.43
N GLY A 182 25.18 12.70 15.17
CA GLY A 182 24.78 13.55 16.30
C GLY A 182 23.84 14.69 15.89
N LEU A 183 24.15 15.38 14.80
CA LEU A 183 23.29 16.43 14.25
C LEU A 183 21.94 15.88 13.78
N VAL A 184 21.93 14.73 13.10
CA VAL A 184 20.68 14.05 12.71
C VAL A 184 19.82 13.77 13.93
N LYS A 185 20.38 13.17 14.99
CA LYS A 185 19.65 12.90 16.24
C LYS A 185 19.14 14.17 16.93
N LEU A 186 19.89 15.28 16.86
CA LEU A 186 19.48 16.57 17.42
C LEU A 186 18.27 17.15 16.68
N PHE A 187 18.26 17.05 15.36
CA PHE A 187 17.22 17.67 14.53
C PHE A 187 16.02 16.76 14.25
N ILE A 188 16.13 15.43 14.41
CA ILE A 188 14.98 14.51 14.30
C ILE A 188 13.94 14.77 15.40
N GLY A 189 12.67 14.61 15.07
CA GLY A 189 11.55 14.71 16.01
C GLY A 189 11.31 13.41 16.78
N ARG A 190 10.70 13.49 17.97
CA ARG A 190 10.29 12.29 18.72
C ARG A 190 9.03 11.68 18.11
N ASN A 191 8.89 10.36 18.23
CA ASN A 191 7.70 9.60 17.86
C ASN A 191 7.17 9.88 16.44
N PRO A 192 7.98 9.67 15.39
CA PRO A 192 7.49 9.79 14.03
C PRO A 192 6.34 8.78 13.79
N SER A 193 5.34 9.24 13.04
CA SER A 193 4.37 8.40 12.32
C SER A 193 4.99 7.87 11.02
N LEU A 194 4.33 6.92 10.38
CA LEU A 194 4.80 6.26 9.15
C LEU A 194 5.28 7.22 8.06
N TYR A 195 4.58 8.34 7.84
CA TYR A 195 4.88 9.30 6.77
C TYR A 195 5.55 10.60 7.24
N SER A 196 5.93 10.67 8.52
CA SER A 196 6.54 11.89 9.12
C SER A 196 7.77 12.41 8.35
N TYR A 197 8.56 11.52 7.75
CA TYR A 197 9.78 11.92 7.05
C TYR A 197 9.59 12.30 5.58
N GLN A 198 8.42 12.09 4.97
CA GLN A 198 8.25 12.25 3.51
C GLN A 198 8.61 13.66 3.01
N SER A 199 8.32 14.70 3.79
CA SER A 199 8.62 16.09 3.45
C SER A 199 10.11 16.45 3.54
N VAL A 200 10.89 15.69 4.31
CA VAL A 200 12.32 15.95 4.55
C VAL A 200 13.25 15.01 3.79
N LEU A 201 12.72 14.05 3.04
CA LEU A 201 13.53 13.17 2.20
C LEU A 201 14.26 13.97 1.10
N PRO A 202 15.53 13.65 0.81
CA PRO A 202 16.25 14.27 -0.29
C PRO A 202 15.66 13.82 -1.63
N THR A 203 15.73 14.71 -2.63
CA THR A 203 15.41 14.35 -4.01
C THR A 203 16.46 13.37 -4.53
N LEU A 204 16.04 12.37 -5.31
CA LEU A 204 16.97 11.43 -5.94
C LEU A 204 18.02 12.22 -6.77
N PRO A 205 19.32 12.01 -6.56
CA PRO A 205 20.35 12.74 -7.28
C PRO A 205 20.35 12.36 -8.77
N LEU A 206 20.66 13.35 -9.61
CA LEU A 206 20.85 13.17 -11.04
C LEU A 206 22.36 13.15 -11.36
N PRO A 207 22.95 11.99 -11.71
CA PRO A 207 24.36 11.92 -12.08
C PRO A 207 24.64 12.69 -13.37
N SER A 208 25.88 13.17 -13.52
CA SER A 208 26.31 13.83 -14.76
C SER A 208 26.45 12.79 -15.88
N LEU A 209 26.27 13.25 -17.12
CA LEU A 209 26.45 12.39 -18.30
C LEU A 209 27.85 11.77 -18.34
N ASP A 210 28.89 12.57 -18.04
CA ASP A 210 30.27 12.07 -18.03
C ASP A 210 30.51 11.02 -16.92
N ASP A 211 29.91 11.18 -15.73
CA ASP A 211 30.02 10.18 -14.66
C ASP A 211 29.30 8.88 -15.02
N THR A 212 28.10 8.98 -15.58
CA THR A 212 27.33 7.83 -16.06
C THR A 212 28.11 7.06 -17.13
N LEU A 213 28.66 7.74 -18.15
CA LEU A 213 29.42 7.09 -19.21
C LEU A 213 30.72 6.45 -18.71
N ARG A 214 31.44 7.10 -17.80
CA ARG A 214 32.65 6.52 -17.20
C ARG A 214 32.33 5.24 -16.41
N ARG A 215 31.24 5.25 -15.63
CA ARG A 215 30.80 4.06 -14.89
C ARG A 215 30.32 2.97 -15.84
N TYR A 216 29.57 3.32 -16.88
CA TYR A 216 29.13 2.38 -17.93
C TYR A 216 30.32 1.67 -18.59
N LEU A 217 31.32 2.43 -19.07
CA LEU A 217 32.52 1.85 -19.68
C LEU A 217 33.27 0.94 -18.68
N ARG A 218 33.41 1.37 -17.42
CA ARG A 218 34.00 0.53 -16.38
C ARG A 218 33.24 -0.79 -16.17
N THR A 219 31.91 -0.77 -16.23
CA THR A 219 31.07 -1.97 -16.00
C THR A 219 31.07 -2.93 -17.18
N ILE A 220 31.20 -2.45 -18.41
CA ILE A 220 31.22 -3.31 -19.61
C ILE A 220 32.61 -3.84 -19.92
N ARG A 221 33.69 -3.19 -19.45
CA ARG A 221 35.07 -3.62 -19.71
C ARG A 221 35.31 -5.11 -19.42
N PRO A 222 34.89 -5.70 -18.29
CA PRO A 222 35.08 -7.12 -18.04
C PRO A 222 34.19 -8.04 -18.90
N LEU A 223 33.23 -7.50 -19.65
CA LEU A 223 32.29 -8.24 -20.51
C LEU A 223 32.67 -8.22 -21.99
N CYS A 224 33.73 -7.48 -22.36
CA CYS A 224 34.12 -7.23 -23.75
C CYS A 224 35.60 -7.55 -23.95
N ASP A 225 35.95 -8.01 -25.16
CA ASP A 225 37.35 -8.01 -25.59
C ASP A 225 37.85 -6.59 -25.92
N ASP A 226 39.13 -6.45 -26.29
CA ASP A 226 39.72 -5.15 -26.61
C ASP A 226 39.09 -4.47 -27.82
N THR A 227 38.70 -5.24 -28.83
CA THR A 227 38.08 -4.73 -30.05
C THR A 227 36.66 -4.23 -29.79
N GLU A 228 35.86 -5.01 -29.07
CA GLU A 228 34.51 -4.66 -28.65
C GLU A 228 34.52 -3.47 -27.68
N TYR A 229 35.44 -3.46 -26.72
CA TYR A 229 35.55 -2.37 -25.76
C TYR A 229 35.90 -1.05 -26.44
N ARG A 230 36.88 -1.03 -27.36
CA ARG A 230 37.20 0.16 -28.17
C ARG A 230 35.98 0.66 -28.95
N ARG A 231 35.17 -0.24 -29.50
CA ARG A 231 33.91 0.14 -30.17
C ARG A 231 32.95 0.81 -29.19
N MET A 232 32.80 0.28 -27.98
CA MET A 232 31.94 0.89 -26.95
C MET A 232 32.46 2.27 -26.51
N GLU A 233 33.78 2.47 -26.41
CA GLU A 233 34.36 3.78 -26.12
C GLU A 233 34.00 4.81 -27.20
N VAL A 234 34.11 4.44 -28.48
CA VAL A 234 33.73 5.31 -29.60
C VAL A 234 32.25 5.67 -29.55
N LEU A 235 31.37 4.69 -29.33
CA LEU A 235 29.92 4.93 -29.22
C LEU A 235 29.56 5.80 -28.01
N ALA A 236 30.21 5.58 -26.87
CA ALA A 236 30.01 6.38 -25.67
C ALA A 236 30.43 7.84 -25.89
N GLU A 237 31.57 8.07 -26.55
CA GLU A 237 32.04 9.42 -26.88
C GLU A 237 31.13 10.10 -27.92
N ASP A 238 30.66 9.38 -28.93
CA ASP A 238 29.69 9.90 -29.89
C ASP A 238 28.39 10.33 -29.18
N PHE A 239 27.81 9.44 -28.36
CA PHE A 239 26.62 9.76 -27.57
C PHE A 239 26.83 10.97 -26.66
N ARG A 240 28.00 11.07 -26.01
CA ARG A 240 28.38 12.20 -25.16
C ARG A 240 28.43 13.52 -25.94
N ARG A 241 28.88 13.49 -27.19
CA ARG A 241 29.03 14.68 -28.04
C ARG A 241 27.73 15.09 -28.74
N THR A 242 26.92 14.12 -29.13
CA THR A 242 25.71 14.30 -29.95
C THR A 242 24.44 14.36 -29.09
N ILE A 243 23.59 13.33 -29.16
CA ILE A 243 22.24 13.32 -28.60
C ILE A 243 22.22 13.27 -27.07
N GLY A 244 23.25 12.70 -26.42
CA GLY A 244 23.31 12.53 -24.97
C GLY A 244 23.20 13.85 -24.20
N LYS A 245 23.82 14.94 -24.68
CA LYS A 245 23.68 16.27 -24.06
C LYS A 245 22.24 16.79 -24.11
N LYS A 246 21.53 16.56 -25.21
CA LYS A 246 20.13 16.96 -25.39
C LYS A 246 19.23 16.16 -24.44
N LEU A 247 19.42 14.85 -24.36
CA LEU A 247 18.67 13.98 -23.44
C LEU A 247 18.94 14.32 -21.97
N GLN A 248 20.20 14.57 -21.59
CA GLN A 248 20.56 14.99 -20.23
C GLN A 248 19.89 16.31 -19.83
N ARG A 249 19.74 17.26 -20.77
CA ARG A 249 19.00 18.51 -20.53
C ARG A 249 17.52 18.26 -20.25
N TYR A 250 16.86 17.38 -21.01
CA TYR A 250 15.47 17.00 -20.74
C TYR A 250 15.32 16.27 -19.41
N LEU A 251 16.25 15.39 -19.09
CA LEU A 251 16.28 14.68 -17.81
C LEU A 251 16.46 15.65 -16.63
N TRP A 252 17.32 16.65 -16.78
CA TRP A 252 17.50 17.72 -15.79
C TRP A 252 16.24 18.56 -15.60
N LEU A 253 15.54 18.92 -16.69
CA LEU A 253 14.25 19.63 -16.60
C LEU A 253 13.21 18.79 -15.85
N LYS A 254 13.12 17.48 -16.14
CA LYS A 254 12.24 16.56 -15.39
C LYS A 254 12.62 16.50 -13.92
N TRP A 255 13.92 16.41 -13.62
CA TRP A 255 14.44 16.39 -12.25
C TRP A 255 14.06 17.62 -11.44
N LEU A 256 14.06 18.82 -12.05
CA LEU A 256 13.67 20.06 -11.35
C LEU A 256 12.21 20.06 -10.87
N ILE A 257 11.31 19.42 -11.62
CA ILE A 257 9.86 19.46 -11.36
C ILE A 257 9.32 18.17 -10.71
N SER A 258 10.16 17.15 -10.54
CA SER A 258 9.77 15.84 -9.98
C SER A 258 10.35 15.65 -8.58
N THR A 259 9.58 15.05 -7.68
CA THR A 259 10.10 14.58 -6.38
C THR A 259 11.08 13.42 -6.55
N ASN A 260 10.77 12.52 -7.48
CA ASN A 260 11.65 11.48 -8.00
C ASN A 260 11.48 11.41 -9.53
N TYR A 261 12.56 11.62 -10.27
CA TYR A 261 12.51 11.69 -11.74
C TYR A 261 12.44 10.32 -12.42
N VAL A 262 12.58 9.22 -11.67
CA VAL A 262 12.64 7.85 -12.19
C VAL A 262 11.37 7.06 -11.91
N SER A 263 10.69 7.27 -10.78
CA SER A 263 9.60 6.39 -10.30
C SER A 263 8.48 6.12 -11.32
N ASP A 264 7.97 7.16 -12.00
CA ASP A 264 6.91 7.03 -12.99
C ASP A 264 7.36 6.26 -14.24
N TRP A 265 8.60 6.46 -14.67
CA TRP A 265 9.19 5.72 -15.78
C TRP A 265 9.56 4.30 -15.39
N TRP A 266 10.04 4.08 -14.17
CA TRP A 266 10.35 2.75 -13.64
C TRP A 266 9.10 1.88 -13.62
N GLU A 267 8.05 2.33 -12.95
CA GLU A 267 6.77 1.62 -12.89
C GLU A 267 6.23 1.33 -14.31
N LYS A 268 6.19 2.35 -15.18
CA LYS A 268 5.61 2.22 -16.51
C LYS A 268 6.43 1.34 -17.46
N PHE A 269 7.72 1.60 -17.60
CA PHE A 269 8.53 1.00 -18.66
C PHE A 269 9.22 -0.29 -18.23
N VAL A 270 9.55 -0.47 -16.95
CA VAL A 270 10.16 -1.72 -16.47
C VAL A 270 9.09 -2.78 -16.24
N TYR A 271 7.94 -2.41 -15.66
CA TYR A 271 6.92 -3.38 -15.29
C TYR A 271 5.69 -3.33 -16.20
N LEU A 272 5.01 -2.19 -16.28
CA LEU A 272 3.66 -2.13 -16.84
C LEU A 272 3.60 -2.21 -18.36
N ARG A 273 4.69 -1.94 -19.09
CA ARG A 273 4.76 -2.12 -20.54
C ARG A 273 5.30 -3.48 -20.98
N GLY A 274 5.91 -4.24 -20.08
CA GLY A 274 6.27 -5.63 -20.35
C GLY A 274 5.03 -6.43 -20.75
N ARG A 275 5.14 -7.19 -21.84
CA ARG A 275 4.06 -8.04 -22.37
C ARG A 275 4.22 -9.52 -21.99
N SER A 276 5.43 -9.91 -21.58
CA SER A 276 5.70 -11.25 -21.06
C SER A 276 4.84 -11.59 -19.83
N PRO A 277 4.50 -12.87 -19.64
CA PRO A 277 3.90 -13.39 -18.40
C PRO A 277 4.57 -12.85 -17.14
N ILE A 278 3.79 -12.39 -16.16
CA ILE A 278 4.35 -11.82 -14.92
C ILE A 278 4.64 -12.88 -13.84
N MET A 279 3.96 -14.02 -13.89
CA MET A 279 4.04 -15.09 -12.87
C MET A 279 5.47 -15.47 -12.46
N VAL A 280 6.39 -15.63 -13.43
CA VAL A 280 7.80 -15.98 -13.18
C VAL A 280 8.80 -14.90 -13.59
N ASN A 281 8.43 -14.02 -14.54
CA ASN A 281 9.35 -13.00 -15.05
C ASN A 281 9.31 -11.70 -14.24
N SER A 282 8.36 -11.58 -13.29
CA SER A 282 8.19 -10.36 -12.50
C SER A 282 7.83 -10.64 -11.05
N ASN A 283 6.80 -11.46 -10.78
CA ASN A 283 6.35 -11.75 -9.42
C ASN A 283 7.47 -12.41 -8.60
N PHE A 284 7.45 -12.18 -7.30
CA PHE A 284 8.37 -12.79 -6.35
C PHE A 284 7.61 -13.43 -5.19
N TYR A 285 8.34 -14.16 -4.34
CA TYR A 285 7.74 -14.94 -3.27
C TYR A 285 8.45 -14.77 -1.93
N GLY A 286 7.73 -15.06 -0.85
CA GLY A 286 8.23 -15.22 0.51
C GLY A 286 7.89 -16.61 1.05
N LEU A 287 8.79 -17.18 1.84
CA LEU A 287 8.67 -18.52 2.41
C LEU A 287 8.51 -18.46 3.93
N ASP A 288 7.74 -19.41 4.48
CA ASP A 288 7.49 -19.56 5.92
C ASP A 288 8.76 -19.60 6.78
N ALA A 289 8.56 -19.44 8.09
CA ALA A 289 9.59 -19.67 9.08
C ALA A 289 10.04 -21.14 9.08
N ALA A 290 11.23 -21.40 8.52
CA ALA A 290 11.74 -22.75 8.24
C ALA A 290 11.80 -23.72 9.44
N TYR A 291 11.79 -23.20 10.68
CA TYR A 291 11.97 -23.99 11.89
C TYR A 291 10.75 -23.97 12.82
N ILE A 292 9.66 -23.31 12.41
CA ILE A 292 8.50 -23.10 13.27
C ILE A 292 7.26 -23.60 12.51
N HIS A 293 6.59 -24.61 13.07
CA HIS A 293 5.35 -25.18 12.55
C HIS A 293 4.27 -25.12 13.64
N PRO A 294 3.53 -24.01 13.76
CA PRO A 294 2.66 -23.78 14.92
C PRO A 294 1.39 -24.63 14.92
N THR A 295 0.93 -25.03 13.75
CA THR A 295 -0.21 -25.92 13.57
C THR A 295 -0.08 -26.65 12.23
N THR A 296 -0.70 -27.83 12.13
CA THR A 296 -0.90 -28.56 10.87
C THR A 296 -2.27 -28.30 10.25
N ILE A 297 -3.13 -27.51 10.90
CA ILE A 297 -4.47 -27.19 10.43
C ILE A 297 -4.42 -25.98 9.49
N GLN A 298 -4.62 -26.23 8.20
CA GLN A 298 -4.60 -25.21 7.14
C GLN A 298 -5.49 -24.00 7.45
N THR A 299 -6.76 -24.23 7.80
CA THR A 299 -7.76 -23.18 8.01
C THR A 299 -7.47 -22.36 9.26
N ALA A 300 -6.97 -22.99 10.32
CA ALA A 300 -6.53 -22.30 11.53
C ALA A 300 -5.37 -21.34 11.24
N ARG A 301 -4.35 -21.83 10.50
CA ARG A 301 -3.20 -21.01 10.10
C ARG A 301 -3.61 -19.86 9.19
N ALA A 302 -4.45 -20.15 8.21
CA ALA A 302 -4.98 -19.14 7.30
C ALA A 302 -5.76 -18.05 8.06
N ALA A 303 -6.59 -18.43 9.03
CA ALA A 303 -7.36 -17.49 9.82
C ALA A 303 -6.48 -16.52 10.63
N ASN A 304 -5.48 -17.04 11.36
CA ASN A 304 -4.52 -16.20 12.09
C ASN A 304 -3.79 -15.22 11.16
N VAL A 305 -3.22 -15.71 10.05
CA VAL A 305 -2.45 -14.88 9.11
C VAL A 305 -3.32 -13.80 8.46
N VAL A 306 -4.55 -14.14 8.07
CA VAL A 306 -5.50 -13.18 7.48
C VAL A 306 -5.89 -12.10 8.49
N CYS A 307 -6.26 -12.47 9.72
CA CYS A 307 -6.58 -11.51 10.77
C CYS A 307 -5.38 -10.60 11.09
N ALA A 308 -4.15 -11.14 11.12
CA ALA A 308 -2.93 -10.38 11.38
C ALA A 308 -2.68 -9.37 10.25
N ALA A 309 -2.93 -9.75 8.99
CA ALA A 309 -2.79 -8.84 7.85
C ALA A 309 -3.78 -7.67 7.92
N PHE A 310 -5.00 -7.89 8.42
CA PHE A 310 -5.96 -6.80 8.66
C PHE A 310 -5.59 -5.92 9.85
N GLN A 311 -5.00 -6.48 10.92
CA GLN A 311 -4.42 -5.68 12.00
C GLN A 311 -3.29 -4.79 11.48
N TYR A 312 -2.36 -5.36 10.70
CA TYR A 312 -1.29 -4.60 10.06
C TYR A 312 -1.82 -3.47 9.17
N ARG A 313 -2.82 -3.78 8.33
CA ARG A 313 -3.50 -2.77 7.51
C ARG A 313 -4.07 -1.64 8.36
N SER A 314 -4.73 -1.99 9.47
CA SER A 314 -5.26 -1.00 10.40
C SER A 314 -4.13 -0.10 10.92
N GLU A 315 -3.01 -0.65 11.39
CA GLU A 315 -1.86 0.15 11.85
C GLU A 315 -1.30 1.08 10.77
N LEU A 316 -1.24 0.63 9.51
CA LEU A 316 -0.85 1.48 8.37
C LEU A 316 -1.83 2.63 8.14
N ASP A 317 -3.14 2.34 8.14
CA ASP A 317 -4.22 3.33 7.98
C ASP A 317 -4.25 4.35 9.13
N HIS A 318 -3.81 3.95 10.33
CA HIS A 318 -3.65 4.83 11.50
C HIS A 318 -2.27 5.53 11.52
N GLN A 319 -1.32 5.11 10.68
CA GLN A 319 0.09 5.55 10.64
C GLN A 319 0.85 5.26 11.95
N GLU A 320 0.48 4.18 12.62
CA GLU A 320 1.05 3.72 13.90
C GLU A 320 2.36 2.96 13.68
N THR A 321 2.47 2.25 12.57
CA THR A 321 3.69 1.60 12.10
C THR A 321 4.83 2.62 12.00
N LYS A 322 5.99 2.28 12.58
CA LYS A 322 7.15 3.15 12.54
C LYS A 322 7.79 3.17 11.17
N PRO A 323 8.26 4.34 10.69
CA PRO A 323 8.99 4.42 9.43
C PRO A 323 10.26 3.58 9.51
N LEU A 324 10.60 2.93 8.40
CA LEU A 324 11.82 2.15 8.27
C LEU A 324 13.04 3.09 8.29
N MET A 325 14.01 2.77 9.15
CA MET A 325 15.20 3.61 9.37
C MET A 325 16.48 2.77 9.22
N VAL A 326 17.36 3.15 8.29
CA VAL A 326 18.71 2.56 8.19
C VAL A 326 19.54 3.06 9.37
N GLN A 327 20.13 2.14 10.13
CA GLN A 327 20.93 2.41 11.33
C GLN A 327 20.24 3.32 12.36
N LYS A 328 18.89 3.32 12.40
CA LYS A 328 18.08 4.23 13.25
C LYS A 328 18.34 5.73 13.00
N LEU A 329 18.95 6.09 11.87
CA LEU A 329 19.38 7.45 11.53
C LEU A 329 18.76 7.96 10.23
N ILE A 330 18.74 7.13 9.19
CA ILE A 330 18.33 7.55 7.86
C ILE A 330 16.94 6.97 7.56
N PRO A 331 15.90 7.81 7.43
CA PRO A 331 14.58 7.33 7.04
C PRO A 331 14.56 6.86 5.60
N LEU A 332 13.79 5.81 5.33
CA LEU A 332 13.43 5.38 3.99
C LEU A 332 12.07 5.95 3.58
N CYS A 333 11.79 5.91 2.28
CA CYS A 333 10.50 6.34 1.75
C CYS A 333 9.40 5.35 2.15
N SER A 334 8.22 5.86 2.52
CA SER A 334 7.06 5.09 2.97
C SER A 334 5.93 5.15 1.93
N SER A 335 6.13 5.72 0.74
CA SER A 335 5.05 5.92 -0.24
C SER A 335 4.44 4.62 -0.74
N GLN A 336 5.22 3.54 -0.82
CA GLN A 336 4.76 2.25 -1.33
C GLN A 336 3.78 1.54 -0.37
N TYR A 337 3.79 1.83 0.94
CA TYR A 337 2.85 1.23 1.90
C TYR A 337 1.38 1.55 1.58
N GLU A 338 1.11 2.68 0.92
CA GLU A 338 -0.25 3.08 0.53
C GLU A 338 -0.91 2.07 -0.42
N ARG A 339 -0.11 1.32 -1.19
CA ARG A 339 -0.60 0.46 -2.28
C ARG A 339 -0.59 -1.03 -1.95
N GLN A 340 -0.29 -1.41 -0.71
CA GLN A 340 -0.14 -2.83 -0.35
C GLN A 340 -1.46 -3.59 -0.40
N PHE A 341 -2.50 -3.04 0.21
CA PHE A 341 -3.84 -3.62 0.25
C PHE A 341 -4.74 -3.02 -0.82
N ASN A 342 -5.81 -3.74 -1.19
CA ASN A 342 -6.84 -3.28 -2.13
C ASN A 342 -6.29 -2.95 -3.53
N THR A 343 -5.15 -3.53 -3.90
CA THR A 343 -4.44 -3.19 -5.13
C THR A 343 -4.43 -4.38 -6.08
N VAL A 344 -4.51 -4.08 -7.37
CA VAL A 344 -4.43 -5.07 -8.44
C VAL A 344 -3.80 -4.44 -9.68
N ARG A 345 -3.07 -5.24 -10.44
CA ARG A 345 -2.57 -4.90 -11.77
C ARG A 345 -3.57 -5.33 -12.84
N ILE A 346 -4.24 -4.36 -13.47
CA ILE A 346 -5.16 -4.64 -14.56
C ILE A 346 -4.39 -4.73 -15.88
N ALA A 347 -4.53 -5.86 -16.57
CA ALA A 347 -3.96 -6.05 -17.90
C ALA A 347 -4.54 -5.07 -18.92
N GLY A 348 -3.65 -4.44 -19.70
CA GLY A 348 -4.03 -3.59 -20.83
C GLY A 348 -3.34 -4.05 -22.10
N LYS A 349 -3.83 -3.67 -23.28
CA LYS A 349 -3.28 -4.15 -24.57
C LYS A 349 -1.81 -3.74 -24.75
N GLU A 350 -1.49 -2.46 -24.53
CA GLU A 350 -0.13 -1.92 -24.68
C GLU A 350 0.60 -1.66 -23.37
N ALA A 351 -0.15 -1.36 -22.31
CA ALA A 351 0.36 -1.12 -20.98
C ALA A 351 -0.70 -1.48 -19.95
N ASP A 352 -0.26 -2.15 -18.90
CA ASP A 352 -1.07 -2.49 -17.73
C ASP A 352 -1.24 -1.25 -16.85
N LYS A 353 -2.12 -1.35 -15.86
CA LYS A 353 -2.35 -0.29 -14.88
C LYS A 353 -2.44 -0.85 -13.48
N ILE A 354 -1.72 -0.25 -12.54
CA ILE A 354 -1.96 -0.48 -11.12
C ILE A 354 -3.20 0.30 -10.72
N ILE A 355 -4.20 -0.40 -10.19
CA ILE A 355 -5.39 0.19 -9.61
C ILE A 355 -5.38 -0.10 -8.12
N HIS A 356 -5.45 0.97 -7.34
CA HIS A 356 -5.65 0.91 -5.90
C HIS A 356 -7.10 1.33 -5.60
N TYR A 357 -7.87 0.40 -5.05
CA TYR A 357 -9.25 0.65 -4.64
C TYR A 357 -9.31 1.20 -3.22
N SER A 358 -10.25 2.09 -2.97
CA SER A 358 -10.54 2.55 -1.62
C SER A 358 -11.32 1.50 -0.83
N ASP A 359 -10.82 1.16 0.35
CA ASP A 359 -11.58 0.56 1.45
C ASP A 359 -12.30 -0.77 1.14
N SER A 360 -11.54 -1.86 0.95
CA SER A 360 -12.10 -3.21 0.86
C SER A 360 -12.32 -3.83 2.24
N HIS A 361 -13.43 -4.54 2.42
CA HIS A 361 -13.82 -5.22 3.66
C HIS A 361 -13.86 -6.75 3.52
N HIS A 362 -13.30 -7.28 2.43
CA HIS A 362 -13.32 -8.71 2.13
C HIS A 362 -11.98 -9.20 1.55
N VAL A 363 -11.76 -10.50 1.64
CA VAL A 363 -10.71 -11.22 0.89
C VAL A 363 -11.36 -12.10 -0.16
N ALA A 364 -10.60 -12.41 -1.22
CA ALA A 364 -10.98 -13.44 -2.17
C ALA A 364 -10.23 -14.73 -1.82
N VAL A 365 -10.96 -15.80 -1.58
CA VAL A 365 -10.39 -17.11 -1.21
C VAL A 365 -10.50 -18.04 -2.41
N TYR A 366 -9.41 -18.73 -2.76
CA TYR A 366 -9.41 -19.82 -3.71
C TYR A 366 -9.29 -21.15 -2.99
N HIS A 367 -10.12 -22.13 -3.36
CA HIS A 367 -9.95 -23.54 -2.97
C HIS A 367 -10.46 -24.46 -4.08
N LYS A 368 -9.65 -25.45 -4.49
CA LYS A 368 -10.00 -26.50 -5.48
C LYS A 368 -10.77 -26.00 -6.71
N GLY A 369 -10.25 -24.95 -7.36
CA GLY A 369 -10.81 -24.42 -8.59
C GLY A 369 -11.98 -23.45 -8.40
N ARG A 370 -12.33 -23.08 -7.17
CA ARG A 370 -13.46 -22.20 -6.86
C ARG A 370 -13.04 -20.93 -6.14
N TRP A 371 -13.80 -19.85 -6.36
CA TRP A 371 -13.57 -18.55 -5.73
C TRP A 371 -14.69 -18.15 -4.79
N PHE A 372 -14.31 -17.67 -3.61
CA PHE A 372 -15.22 -17.28 -2.55
C PHE A 372 -14.97 -15.85 -2.10
N LYS A 373 -16.05 -15.12 -1.82
CA LYS A 373 -15.98 -13.85 -1.10
C LYS A 373 -16.06 -14.11 0.39
N VAL A 374 -15.06 -13.68 1.14
CA VAL A 374 -15.10 -13.76 2.60
C VAL A 374 -15.03 -12.36 3.17
N PHE A 375 -16.13 -11.92 3.78
CA PHE A 375 -16.20 -10.63 4.47
C PHE A 375 -15.48 -10.72 5.81
N MET A 376 -14.69 -9.69 6.12
CA MET A 376 -13.81 -9.68 7.29
C MET A 376 -14.37 -8.89 8.46
N TYR A 377 -15.55 -8.27 8.31
CA TYR A 377 -16.14 -7.42 9.33
C TYR A 377 -17.58 -7.83 9.62
N TYR A 378 -17.91 -7.94 10.91
CA TYR A 378 -19.28 -8.09 11.42
C TYR A 378 -19.61 -6.94 12.37
N GLN A 379 -20.69 -6.21 12.09
CA GLN A 379 -21.09 -5.02 12.86
C GLN A 379 -19.95 -4.00 13.07
N ASN A 380 -19.11 -3.80 12.04
CA ASN A 380 -17.90 -2.96 12.03
C ASN A 380 -16.74 -3.45 12.92
N ASN A 381 -16.82 -4.66 13.47
CA ASN A 381 -15.69 -5.30 14.14
C ASN A 381 -15.02 -6.29 13.19
N LEU A 382 -13.69 -6.28 13.17
CA LEU A 382 -12.92 -7.30 12.47
C LEU A 382 -13.21 -8.67 13.09
N LEU A 383 -13.40 -9.69 12.26
CA LEU A 383 -13.59 -11.06 12.72
C LEU A 383 -12.39 -11.54 13.55
N GLN A 384 -12.69 -12.29 14.61
CA GLN A 384 -11.68 -13.02 15.37
C GLN A 384 -11.18 -14.23 14.57
N PRO A 385 -9.94 -14.71 14.83
CA PRO A 385 -9.40 -15.87 14.12
C PRO A 385 -10.30 -17.12 14.21
N CYS A 386 -10.93 -17.40 15.35
CA CYS A 386 -11.87 -18.52 15.48
C CYS A 386 -13.12 -18.39 14.61
N GLU A 387 -13.68 -17.19 14.51
CA GLU A 387 -14.83 -16.92 13.64
C GLU A 387 -14.48 -17.07 12.17
N LEU A 388 -13.29 -16.61 11.76
CA LEU A 388 -12.80 -16.77 10.40
C LEU A 388 -12.46 -18.24 10.10
N GLN A 389 -11.85 -18.96 11.05
CA GLN A 389 -11.53 -20.37 10.87
C GLN A 389 -12.79 -21.18 10.53
N LEU A 390 -13.92 -20.94 11.21
CA LEU A 390 -15.19 -21.62 10.93
C LEU A 390 -15.65 -21.41 9.47
N GLN A 391 -15.51 -20.19 8.93
CA GLN A 391 -15.85 -19.90 7.54
C GLN A 391 -14.90 -20.58 6.55
N LEU A 392 -13.60 -20.63 6.86
CA LEU A 392 -12.62 -21.32 6.03
C LEU A 392 -12.81 -22.85 6.08
N ASP A 393 -13.19 -23.40 7.23
CA ASP A 393 -13.54 -24.81 7.38
C ASP A 393 -14.78 -25.19 6.56
N GLU A 394 -15.73 -24.27 6.41
CA GLU A 394 -16.88 -24.46 5.51
C GLU A 394 -16.42 -24.52 4.04
N ILE A 395 -15.57 -23.58 3.61
CA ILE A 395 -15.01 -23.56 2.25
C ILE A 395 -14.23 -24.85 1.94
N VAL A 396 -13.42 -25.34 2.88
CA VAL A 396 -12.63 -26.58 2.69
C VAL A 396 -13.51 -27.83 2.68
N ARG A 397 -14.63 -27.82 3.41
CA ARG A 397 -15.61 -28.93 3.43
C ARG A 397 -16.58 -28.91 2.25
N ASP A 398 -16.72 -27.79 1.56
CA ASP A 398 -17.57 -27.69 0.38
C ASP A 398 -17.03 -28.58 -0.76
N THR A 399 -17.88 -29.50 -1.22
CA THR A 399 -17.57 -30.48 -2.28
C THR A 399 -18.21 -30.14 -3.62
N THR A 400 -18.89 -28.99 -3.71
CA THR A 400 -19.50 -28.51 -4.95
C THR A 400 -18.42 -28.33 -6.01
N PRO A 401 -18.60 -28.88 -7.23
CA PRO A 401 -17.62 -28.73 -8.30
C PRO A 401 -17.56 -27.27 -8.79
N PRO A 402 -16.41 -26.84 -9.36
CA PRO A 402 -16.29 -25.53 -9.97
C PRO A 402 -17.25 -25.38 -11.16
N ASP A 403 -17.71 -24.16 -11.40
CA ASP A 403 -18.50 -23.86 -12.59
C ASP A 403 -17.67 -24.02 -13.87
N TYR A 404 -18.36 -24.12 -15.01
CA TYR A 404 -17.70 -24.27 -16.30
C TYR A 404 -16.71 -23.13 -16.57
N GLY A 405 -15.42 -23.48 -16.64
CA GLY A 405 -14.32 -22.54 -16.88
C GLY A 405 -13.78 -21.84 -15.63
N GLU A 406 -14.40 -22.03 -14.46
CA GLU A 406 -13.94 -21.46 -13.19
C GLU A 406 -12.64 -22.11 -12.69
N GLU A 407 -12.55 -23.45 -12.81
CA GLU A 407 -11.45 -24.26 -12.27
C GLU A 407 -10.07 -23.72 -12.64
N HIS A 408 -9.92 -23.28 -13.90
CA HIS A 408 -8.66 -22.79 -14.46
C HIS A 408 -8.68 -21.28 -14.73
N LEU A 409 -9.66 -20.55 -14.19
CA LEU A 409 -9.87 -19.12 -14.46
C LEU A 409 -8.60 -18.28 -14.25
N ALA A 410 -7.89 -18.53 -13.14
CA ALA A 410 -6.73 -17.73 -12.77
C ALA A 410 -5.53 -17.92 -13.70
N ALA A 411 -5.52 -18.98 -14.54
CA ALA A 411 -4.50 -19.19 -15.57
C ALA A 411 -4.41 -18.02 -16.56
N LEU A 412 -5.51 -17.29 -16.74
CA LEU A 412 -5.53 -16.07 -17.56
C LEU A 412 -4.55 -15.01 -17.02
N THR A 413 -4.38 -14.92 -15.70
CA THR A 413 -3.43 -13.98 -15.08
C THR A 413 -1.97 -14.44 -15.17
N ALA A 414 -1.74 -15.73 -15.42
CA ALA A 414 -0.41 -16.33 -15.60
C ALA A 414 0.14 -16.15 -17.02
N GLY A 415 -0.74 -15.91 -18.00
CA GLY A 415 -0.38 -15.82 -19.41
C GLY A 415 0.22 -14.48 -19.85
N GLU A 416 0.38 -14.34 -21.16
CA GLU A 416 0.84 -13.11 -21.81
C GLU A 416 -0.17 -11.97 -21.58
N ARG A 417 0.33 -10.75 -21.37
CA ARG A 417 -0.46 -9.63 -20.85
C ARG A 417 -1.47 -9.09 -21.86
N THR A 418 -1.13 -9.05 -23.14
CA THR A 418 -2.04 -8.63 -24.21
C THR A 418 -3.19 -9.62 -24.39
N LEU A 419 -2.92 -10.93 -24.41
CA LEU A 419 -3.94 -11.98 -24.46
C LEU A 419 -4.88 -11.91 -23.25
N TRP A 420 -4.33 -11.71 -22.05
CA TRP A 420 -5.16 -11.50 -20.86
C TRP A 420 -6.02 -10.24 -20.98
N ALA A 421 -5.46 -9.12 -21.43
CA ALA A 421 -6.23 -7.89 -21.63
C ALA A 421 -7.39 -8.05 -22.63
N GLU A 422 -7.18 -8.83 -23.70
CA GLU A 422 -8.22 -9.14 -24.70
C GLU A 422 -9.32 -10.03 -24.14
N ALA A 423 -8.95 -11.12 -23.45
CA ALA A 423 -9.91 -12.00 -22.79
C ALA A 423 -10.71 -11.25 -21.71
N ARG A 424 -10.03 -10.45 -20.87
CA ARG A 424 -10.67 -9.58 -19.88
C ARG A 424 -11.68 -8.64 -20.54
N GLY A 425 -11.28 -7.97 -21.62
CA GLY A 425 -12.12 -7.04 -22.37
C GLY A 425 -13.35 -7.69 -23.00
N LYS A 426 -13.20 -8.92 -23.50
CA LYS A 426 -14.27 -9.64 -24.21
C LYS A 426 -15.26 -10.34 -23.28
N TYR A 427 -14.79 -10.91 -22.17
CA TYR A 427 -15.60 -11.84 -21.36
C TYR A 427 -15.92 -11.35 -19.95
N PHE A 428 -15.22 -10.33 -19.42
CA PHE A 428 -15.32 -9.95 -18.01
C PHE A 428 -15.78 -8.51 -17.75
N LEU A 429 -16.19 -7.77 -18.80
CA LEU A 429 -16.66 -6.39 -18.65
C LEU A 429 -18.18 -6.25 -18.50
N SER A 430 -18.94 -7.34 -18.52
CA SER A 430 -20.41 -7.33 -18.36
C SER A 430 -20.92 -8.51 -17.53
N GLY A 431 -22.19 -8.45 -17.15
CA GLY A 431 -22.92 -9.55 -16.52
C GLY A 431 -22.32 -10.00 -15.17
N VAL A 432 -22.51 -11.29 -14.89
CA VAL A 432 -22.03 -11.94 -13.66
C VAL A 432 -20.50 -11.92 -13.59
N ASN A 433 -19.81 -12.18 -14.70
CA ASN A 433 -18.35 -12.17 -14.76
C ASN A 433 -17.73 -10.84 -14.31
N ARG A 434 -18.35 -9.71 -14.63
CA ARG A 434 -17.88 -8.41 -14.14
C ARG A 434 -17.98 -8.32 -12.62
N VAL A 435 -19.10 -8.76 -12.04
CA VAL A 435 -19.31 -8.72 -10.59
C VAL A 435 -18.35 -9.67 -9.88
N SER A 436 -18.16 -10.88 -10.41
CA SER A 436 -17.23 -11.88 -9.87
C SER A 436 -15.77 -11.41 -9.97
N LEU A 437 -15.35 -10.88 -11.14
CA LEU A 437 -14.02 -10.32 -11.32
C LEU A 437 -13.78 -9.11 -10.41
N GLU A 438 -14.75 -8.19 -10.30
CA GLU A 438 -14.65 -7.05 -9.39
C GLU A 438 -14.47 -7.49 -7.94
N ALA A 439 -15.01 -8.64 -7.53
CA ALA A 439 -14.82 -9.13 -6.19
C ALA A 439 -13.39 -9.62 -5.92
N ILE A 440 -12.72 -10.23 -6.90
CA ILE A 440 -11.30 -10.59 -6.80
C ILE A 440 -10.42 -9.33 -6.87
N GLU A 441 -10.65 -8.48 -7.88
CA GLU A 441 -9.87 -7.25 -8.13
C GLU A 441 -9.95 -6.28 -6.93
N LYS A 442 -11.14 -6.10 -6.34
CA LYS A 442 -11.36 -5.20 -5.18
C LYS A 442 -11.08 -5.83 -3.83
N ALA A 443 -10.77 -7.14 -3.72
CA ALA A 443 -10.43 -7.75 -2.44
C ALA A 443 -9.26 -7.03 -1.75
N ALA A 444 -9.16 -7.12 -0.42
CA ALA A 444 -8.00 -6.57 0.29
C ALA A 444 -6.69 -7.23 -0.17
N PHE A 445 -6.74 -8.55 -0.31
CA PHE A 445 -5.72 -9.43 -0.87
C PHE A 445 -6.39 -10.78 -1.19
N VAL A 446 -5.61 -11.70 -1.76
CA VAL A 446 -6.08 -13.05 -2.09
C VAL A 446 -5.54 -14.06 -1.09
N VAL A 447 -6.35 -15.07 -0.75
CA VAL A 447 -5.98 -16.20 0.10
C VAL A 447 -6.14 -17.46 -0.73
N ILE A 448 -5.12 -18.30 -0.75
CA ILE A 448 -5.12 -19.55 -1.48
C ILE A 448 -5.03 -20.69 -0.47
N LEU A 449 -6.09 -21.49 -0.39
CA LEU A 449 -6.12 -22.74 0.36
C LEU A 449 -5.71 -23.86 -0.59
N ASP A 450 -4.39 -24.10 -0.67
CA ASP A 450 -3.81 -25.09 -1.57
C ASP A 450 -4.11 -26.51 -1.08
N ASP A 451 -4.43 -27.41 -2.01
CA ASP A 451 -4.77 -28.80 -1.71
C ASP A 451 -3.52 -29.69 -1.56
N ASP A 452 -2.36 -29.18 -1.96
CA ASP A 452 -1.07 -29.84 -1.81
C ASP A 452 -0.45 -29.56 -0.42
N GLU A 453 0.35 -30.50 0.07
CA GLU A 453 1.19 -30.32 1.26
C GLU A 453 2.57 -29.83 0.85
N PHE A 454 3.12 -28.85 1.57
CA PHE A 454 4.47 -28.35 1.32
C PHE A 454 5.44 -28.83 2.39
N ASP A 455 6.64 -29.25 1.97
CA ASP A 455 7.69 -29.72 2.87
C ASP A 455 8.82 -28.69 2.93
N ILE A 456 9.06 -28.11 4.10
CA ILE A 456 10.13 -27.13 4.35
C ILE A 456 11.45 -27.83 4.76
N GLY A 457 11.55 -29.13 4.52
CA GLY A 457 12.57 -30.03 5.04
C GLY A 457 14.00 -29.49 4.99
N VAL A 458 14.48 -29.05 6.16
CA VAL A 458 15.82 -28.50 6.45
C VAL A 458 17.00 -29.41 6.03
N LYS A 459 16.74 -30.65 5.61
CA LYS A 459 17.77 -31.69 5.42
C LYS A 459 17.95 -32.20 3.98
N ALA A 460 17.21 -31.69 3.00
CA ALA A 460 17.37 -32.09 1.59
C ALA A 460 17.25 -30.89 0.67
N ASP A 461 18.32 -30.60 -0.09
CA ASP A 461 18.46 -29.40 -0.91
C ASP A 461 17.31 -29.22 -1.93
N ASP A 462 16.77 -30.32 -2.49
CA ASP A 462 15.70 -30.27 -3.51
C ASP A 462 14.31 -29.85 -2.97
N LYS A 463 14.10 -29.88 -1.65
CA LYS A 463 12.78 -29.60 -1.05
C LYS A 463 12.46 -28.10 -1.01
N TYR A 464 13.47 -27.26 -0.78
CA TYR A 464 13.30 -25.81 -0.82
C TYR A 464 12.96 -25.31 -2.22
N ASP A 465 13.54 -25.90 -3.26
CA ASP A 465 13.22 -25.55 -4.65
C ASP A 465 11.76 -25.92 -4.98
N THR A 466 11.32 -27.10 -4.55
CA THR A 466 9.93 -27.53 -4.72
C THR A 466 8.96 -26.59 -4.02
N TYR A 467 9.27 -26.20 -2.78
CA TYR A 467 8.47 -25.26 -2.02
C TYR A 467 8.47 -23.86 -2.67
N ALA A 468 9.62 -23.35 -3.08
CA ALA A 468 9.75 -22.09 -3.80
C ALA A 468 8.91 -22.05 -5.08
N ASN A 469 8.98 -23.11 -5.90
CA ASN A 469 8.17 -23.24 -7.11
C ASN A 469 6.66 -23.26 -6.80
N ALA A 470 6.26 -23.97 -5.73
CA ALA A 470 4.88 -24.01 -5.29
C ALA A 470 4.33 -22.62 -4.89
N ILE A 471 5.15 -21.77 -4.26
CA ILE A 471 4.73 -20.40 -3.90
C ILE A 471 4.81 -19.44 -5.08
N LEU A 472 5.86 -19.54 -5.90
CA LEU A 472 6.10 -18.63 -7.03
C LEU A 472 5.04 -18.79 -8.13
N HIS A 473 4.80 -20.02 -8.59
CA HIS A 473 3.90 -20.27 -9.71
C HIS A 473 2.83 -21.33 -9.43
N GLY A 474 3.03 -22.22 -8.45
CA GLY A 474 2.07 -23.28 -8.14
C GLY A 474 1.68 -24.08 -9.39
N LYS A 475 0.37 -24.30 -9.55
CA LYS A 475 -0.23 -25.00 -10.70
C LYS A 475 -0.51 -24.04 -11.88
N ALA A 476 -0.07 -22.77 -11.81
CA ALA A 476 -0.34 -21.67 -12.74
C ALA A 476 -1.81 -21.22 -12.87
N TYR A 477 -2.77 -21.99 -12.35
CA TYR A 477 -4.20 -21.62 -12.34
C TYR A 477 -4.80 -21.44 -10.95
N ASN A 478 -4.05 -21.76 -9.89
CA ASN A 478 -4.47 -21.67 -8.50
C ASN A 478 -3.93 -20.41 -7.80
N ARG A 479 -3.63 -19.34 -8.55
CA ARG A 479 -3.11 -18.05 -8.03
C ARG A 479 -3.67 -16.91 -8.87
N TRP A 480 -3.97 -15.78 -8.23
CA TRP A 480 -4.30 -14.55 -8.95
C TRP A 480 -3.06 -13.65 -9.04
N PHE A 481 -2.23 -13.83 -10.06
CA PHE A 481 -0.91 -13.19 -10.17
C PHE A 481 -0.94 -11.68 -10.29
N ASP A 482 -2.09 -11.12 -10.66
CA ASP A 482 -2.32 -9.68 -10.76
C ASP A 482 -2.55 -9.00 -9.41
N LYS A 483 -2.86 -9.76 -8.34
CA LYS A 483 -3.14 -9.18 -7.02
C LYS A 483 -1.85 -8.67 -6.40
N SER A 484 -1.90 -7.53 -5.69
CA SER A 484 -0.71 -6.98 -5.02
C SER A 484 0.05 -8.04 -4.22
N PHE A 485 -0.67 -8.86 -3.47
CA PHE A 485 -0.14 -10.08 -2.89
C PHE A 485 -1.23 -11.14 -2.65
N SER A 486 -0.79 -12.39 -2.51
CA SER A 486 -1.60 -13.53 -2.10
C SER A 486 -0.90 -14.31 -0.99
N PHE A 487 -1.63 -14.67 0.07
CA PHE A 487 -1.17 -15.71 0.99
C PHE A 487 -1.51 -17.07 0.41
N VAL A 488 -0.54 -17.99 0.45
CA VAL A 488 -0.70 -19.36 0.00
C VAL A 488 -0.51 -20.27 1.19
N ILE A 489 -1.55 -20.98 1.59
CA ILE A 489 -1.52 -21.88 2.73
C ILE A 489 -1.74 -23.30 2.22
N SER A 490 -0.74 -24.14 2.38
CA SER A 490 -0.82 -25.57 2.07
C SER A 490 -1.76 -26.33 3.00
N LYS A 491 -2.11 -27.55 2.59
CA LYS A 491 -2.96 -28.46 3.37
C LYS A 491 -2.40 -28.79 4.75
N ASN A 492 -1.07 -28.81 4.92
CA ASN A 492 -0.40 -29.05 6.20
C ASN A 492 -0.04 -27.77 6.96
N GLY A 493 -0.61 -26.61 6.58
CA GLY A 493 -0.48 -25.35 7.33
C GLY A 493 0.79 -24.54 7.03
N VAL A 494 1.68 -25.00 6.16
CA VAL A 494 2.81 -24.19 5.68
C VAL A 494 2.30 -23.01 4.87
N VAL A 495 2.78 -21.80 5.16
CA VAL A 495 2.35 -20.55 4.52
C VAL A 495 3.46 -19.89 3.69
N GLY A 496 3.13 -19.46 2.48
CA GLY A 496 3.97 -18.63 1.63
C GLY A 496 3.27 -17.35 1.19
N LEU A 497 4.04 -16.44 0.60
CA LEU A 497 3.55 -15.17 0.04
C LEU A 497 3.89 -15.12 -1.45
N ASN A 498 2.92 -14.82 -2.32
CA ASN A 498 3.15 -14.46 -3.72
C ASN A 498 2.88 -12.96 -3.90
N VAL A 499 3.74 -12.23 -4.61
CA VAL A 499 3.66 -10.77 -4.71
C VAL A 499 3.81 -10.32 -6.17
N GLU A 500 2.88 -9.50 -6.64
CA GLU A 500 3.01 -8.77 -7.91
C GLU A 500 4.02 -7.63 -7.73
N HIS A 501 5.04 -7.54 -8.59
CA HIS A 501 6.20 -6.70 -8.29
C HIS A 501 6.00 -5.21 -8.65
N SER A 502 5.11 -4.87 -9.58
CA SER A 502 5.08 -3.52 -10.14
C SER A 502 4.65 -2.42 -9.17
N TRP A 503 3.92 -2.75 -8.10
CA TRP A 503 3.41 -1.76 -7.15
C TRP A 503 4.41 -1.36 -6.04
N ALA A 504 5.39 -2.21 -5.71
CA ALA A 504 6.39 -1.93 -4.67
C ALA A 504 7.66 -2.79 -4.76
N ASP A 505 8.69 -2.34 -4.04
CA ASP A 505 9.91 -3.12 -3.84
C ASP A 505 9.73 -4.13 -2.69
N ALA A 506 10.51 -5.22 -2.73
CA ALA A 506 10.38 -6.36 -1.82
C ALA A 506 10.38 -6.02 -0.31
N PRO A 507 11.13 -5.02 0.21
CA PRO A 507 11.10 -4.69 1.64
C PRO A 507 9.71 -4.35 2.19
N ILE A 508 8.81 -3.80 1.37
CA ILE A 508 7.45 -3.44 1.77
C ILE A 508 6.62 -4.70 2.07
N SER A 509 6.67 -5.68 1.17
CA SER A 509 6.02 -6.99 1.38
C SER A 509 6.71 -7.80 2.46
N GLY A 510 8.03 -7.69 2.59
CA GLY A 510 8.80 -8.34 3.65
C GLY A 510 8.36 -7.92 5.04
N GLN A 511 8.10 -6.62 5.27
CA GLN A 511 7.63 -6.15 6.58
C GLN A 511 6.21 -6.64 6.90
N LEU A 512 5.30 -6.64 5.93
CA LEU A 512 3.97 -7.24 6.11
C LEU A 512 4.11 -8.70 6.51
N TYR A 513 4.94 -9.45 5.78
CA TYR A 513 5.10 -10.88 5.99
C TYR A 513 5.69 -11.16 7.38
N GLU A 514 6.78 -10.49 7.75
CA GLU A 514 7.41 -10.59 9.07
C GLU A 514 6.42 -10.27 10.19
N TYR A 515 5.64 -9.19 10.06
CA TYR A 515 4.59 -8.84 11.03
C TYR A 515 3.56 -9.97 11.14
N THR A 516 3.03 -10.44 10.01
CA THR A 516 1.94 -11.44 10.01
C THR A 516 2.36 -12.77 10.60
N ILE A 517 3.55 -13.25 10.26
CA ILE A 517 4.11 -14.49 10.82
C ILE A 517 4.41 -14.33 12.31
N SER A 518 4.91 -13.17 12.73
CA SER A 518 5.18 -12.89 14.15
C SER A 518 3.90 -12.86 14.98
N GLU A 519 2.85 -12.16 14.52
CA GLU A 519 1.56 -12.09 15.23
C GLU A 519 0.89 -13.44 15.35
N ASP A 520 0.89 -14.20 14.27
CA ASP A 520 0.36 -15.55 14.21
C ASP A 520 1.04 -16.50 15.24
N ILE A 521 2.37 -16.49 15.30
CA ILE A 521 3.15 -17.35 16.21
C ILE A 521 3.05 -16.85 17.66
N MET A 522 3.23 -15.55 17.89
CA MET A 522 3.49 -15.00 19.22
C MET A 522 2.23 -14.54 19.96
N ASN A 523 1.24 -13.97 19.25
CA ASN A 523 0.11 -13.29 19.86
C ASN A 523 -1.21 -14.05 19.68
N PHE A 524 -1.57 -14.43 18.47
CA PHE A 524 -2.78 -15.22 18.24
C PHE A 524 -2.63 -16.63 18.77
N SER A 525 -1.54 -17.31 18.38
CA SER A 525 -1.22 -18.68 18.81
C SER A 525 -2.37 -19.68 18.54
N TYR A 526 -2.23 -20.90 19.08
CA TYR A 526 -3.14 -22.01 18.83
C TYR A 526 -3.50 -22.73 20.14
N ASP A 527 -4.63 -23.43 20.15
CA ASP A 527 -5.02 -24.32 21.25
C ASP A 527 -4.27 -25.68 21.19
N GLU A 528 -4.53 -26.58 22.14
CA GLU A 528 -3.87 -27.89 22.20
C GLU A 528 -4.20 -28.80 21.00
N ALA A 529 -5.32 -28.54 20.31
CA ALA A 529 -5.74 -29.25 19.11
C ALA A 529 -5.18 -28.63 17.81
N GLY A 530 -4.48 -27.50 17.92
CA GLY A 530 -3.94 -26.75 16.78
C GLY A 530 -4.93 -25.80 16.11
N ASN A 531 -6.11 -25.58 16.69
CA ASN A 531 -7.08 -24.59 16.20
C ASN A 531 -6.75 -23.20 16.71
N THR A 532 -7.36 -22.19 16.09
CA THR A 532 -7.28 -20.81 16.58
C THR A 532 -7.96 -20.68 17.95
N ARG A 533 -7.43 -19.77 18.79
CA ARG A 533 -8.00 -19.48 20.10
C ARG A 533 -9.15 -18.48 19.99
N GLY A 534 -10.21 -18.68 20.78
CA GLY A 534 -11.31 -17.72 20.94
C GLY A 534 -12.67 -18.37 21.07
#